data_AF-A0A7W7L872-F1
#
_entry.id   AF-A0A7W7L872-F1
#
_cell.length_a   1.000
_cell.length_b   1.000
_cell.length_c   1.000
_cell.angle_alpha   90.00
_cell.angle_beta   90.00
_cell.angle_gamma   90.00
#
_symmetry.space_group_name_H-M   'P 1'
#
loop_
_entity.id
_entity.type
_entity.pdbx_description
1 polymer ?
#
loop_
_entity_poly.entity_id
_entity_poly.type
_entity_poly.pdbx_seq_one_letter_code
_entity_poly.pdbx_strand_id
1 'polypeptide(L)'
;MRSPKPELIWQGRIHLGDEPGLYDDAHYSGLSAEVPLTLERADPQGDATALVVVTEGVETFTGYPGHLITVTAYLPDPARPYHSVETVLATARITSADQNRKEIPLALANRPSPLFVSVRVRIDTEVPPGLYDDFVLTRILHASQNFAFVASLGFHI
;
A
#
# COMPACT_ATOMS: atom_id res chain seq x y z
N MET A 1 -20.77 -18.84 -7.45
CA MET A 1 -20.35 -18.05 -6.28
C MET A 1 -18.82 -17.93 -6.36
N ARG A 2 -18.28 -16.79 -6.80
CA ARG A 2 -16.82 -16.62 -6.95
C ARG A 2 -16.25 -16.25 -5.57
N SER A 3 -15.15 -16.88 -5.18
CA SER A 3 -14.56 -16.78 -3.83
C SER A 3 -14.13 -15.34 -3.53
N PRO A 4 -14.43 -14.78 -2.33
CA PRO A 4 -14.02 -13.43 -1.91
C PRO A 4 -12.53 -13.37 -1.50
N LYS A 5 -11.66 -14.18 -2.11
CA LYS A 5 -10.26 -14.24 -1.73
C LYS A 5 -9.54 -13.01 -2.30
N PRO A 6 -8.72 -12.31 -1.50
CA PRO A 6 -7.88 -11.24 -2.00
C PRO A 6 -6.98 -11.74 -3.13
N GLU A 7 -6.87 -10.94 -4.19
CA GLU A 7 -6.02 -11.18 -5.35
C GLU A 7 -4.61 -10.69 -5.07
N LEU A 8 -3.60 -11.46 -5.48
CA LEU A 8 -2.20 -11.05 -5.33
C LEU A 8 -1.86 -10.01 -6.41
N ILE A 9 -1.39 -8.82 -5.99
CA ILE A 9 -0.88 -7.79 -6.92
C ILE A 9 0.65 -7.88 -7.01
N TRP A 10 1.31 -7.93 -5.86
CA TRP A 10 2.77 -7.95 -5.76
C TRP A 10 3.22 -8.88 -4.64
N GLN A 11 4.33 -9.58 -4.87
CA GLN A 11 5.03 -10.39 -3.88
C GLN A 11 6.54 -10.17 -4.02
N GLY A 12 7.21 -9.98 -2.90
CA GLY A 12 8.66 -9.83 -2.81
C GLY A 12 9.10 -9.78 -1.36
N ARG A 13 10.32 -9.29 -1.12
CA ARG A 13 10.85 -9.04 0.22
C ARG A 13 11.60 -7.71 0.19
N ILE A 14 11.00 -6.67 0.74
CA ILE A 14 11.61 -5.36 0.86
C ILE A 14 11.80 -5.07 2.35
N HIS A 15 13.04 -5.02 2.79
CA HIS A 15 13.41 -4.68 4.16
C HIS A 15 13.33 -3.18 4.34
N LEU A 16 12.48 -2.77 5.28
CA LEU A 16 12.34 -1.42 5.78
C LEU A 16 12.97 -1.37 7.16
N GLY A 17 13.84 -0.39 7.39
CA GLY A 17 14.55 -0.25 8.66
C GLY A 17 15.62 0.82 8.62
N ASP A 18 16.36 0.93 9.71
CA ASP A 18 17.65 1.62 9.75
C ASP A 18 18.85 0.69 9.92
N GLU A 19 18.65 -0.61 10.19
CA GLU A 19 19.71 -1.60 10.34
C GLU A 19 19.83 -2.55 9.13
N PRO A 20 20.61 -2.21 8.08
CA PRO A 20 20.77 -3.10 6.93
C PRO A 20 21.41 -4.44 7.32
N GLY A 21 20.94 -5.53 6.72
CA GLY A 21 21.51 -6.88 6.90
C GLY A 21 20.86 -7.72 8.00
N LEU A 22 19.80 -7.23 8.65
CA LEU A 22 19.00 -8.07 9.55
C LEU A 22 18.25 -9.19 8.80
N TYR A 23 17.80 -8.90 7.58
CA TYR A 23 17.11 -9.83 6.69
C TYR A 23 17.97 -10.13 5.46
N ASP A 24 18.80 -11.17 5.54
CA ASP A 24 19.76 -11.56 4.48
C ASP A 24 19.13 -11.87 3.11
N ASP A 25 17.83 -12.15 3.09
CA ASP A 25 17.06 -12.52 1.90
C ASP A 25 16.09 -11.43 1.42
N ALA A 26 16.21 -10.21 1.95
CA ALA A 26 15.36 -9.07 1.59
C ALA A 26 16.18 -7.90 1.03
N HIS A 27 15.60 -7.16 0.08
CA HIS A 27 16.23 -5.95 -0.46
C HIS A 27 16.04 -4.79 0.51
N TYR A 28 17.14 -4.26 1.04
CA TYR A 28 17.11 -3.10 1.93
C TYR A 28 16.74 -1.80 1.18
N SER A 29 15.67 -1.14 1.63
CA SER A 29 15.14 0.09 1.04
C SER A 29 15.22 1.30 1.99
N GLY A 30 15.69 1.11 3.22
CA GLY A 30 15.70 2.14 4.26
C GLY A 30 14.30 2.40 4.83
N LEU A 31 13.93 3.68 5.00
CA LEU A 31 12.76 4.05 5.81
C LEU A 31 11.41 3.96 5.09
N SER A 32 11.39 3.68 3.79
CA SER A 32 10.13 3.56 3.05
C SER A 32 10.28 2.76 1.76
N ALA A 33 9.19 2.15 1.32
CA ALA A 33 9.03 1.58 -0.01
C ALA A 33 7.68 2.00 -0.60
N GLU A 34 7.65 2.13 -1.93
CA GLU A 34 6.46 2.54 -2.67
C GLU A 34 6.26 1.64 -3.88
N VAL A 35 5.06 1.06 -3.98
CA VAL A 35 4.72 0.13 -5.05
C VAL A 35 3.60 0.74 -5.90
N PRO A 36 3.83 1.00 -7.20
CA PRO A 36 2.82 1.51 -8.11
C PRO A 36 1.85 0.42 -8.54
N LEU A 37 0.58 0.77 -8.69
CA LEU A 37 -0.52 -0.11 -9.06
C LEU A 37 -1.47 0.61 -10.03
N THR A 38 -2.18 -0.17 -10.84
CA THR A 38 -3.34 0.30 -11.61
C THR A 38 -4.59 -0.36 -11.05
N LEU A 39 -5.64 0.43 -10.80
CA LEU A 39 -6.96 -0.04 -10.42
C LEU A 39 -7.93 0.17 -11.59
N GLU A 40 -8.56 -0.92 -12.03
CA GLU A 40 -9.54 -0.91 -13.11
C GLU A 40 -10.92 -1.27 -12.58
N ARG A 41 -11.91 -0.44 -12.88
CA ARG A 41 -13.31 -0.69 -12.55
C ARG A 41 -13.88 -1.68 -13.55
N ALA A 42 -14.22 -2.88 -13.08
CA ALA A 42 -14.85 -3.92 -13.88
C ALA A 42 -16.39 -3.92 -13.76
N ASP A 43 -16.93 -3.46 -12.62
CA ASP A 43 -18.36 -3.21 -12.43
C ASP A 43 -18.63 -1.70 -12.42
N PRO A 44 -19.43 -1.16 -13.37
CA PRO A 44 -19.81 0.25 -13.39
C PRO A 44 -20.46 0.78 -12.10
N GLN A 45 -21.08 -0.09 -11.30
CA GLN A 45 -21.70 0.26 -10.01
C GLN A 45 -20.73 0.16 -8.82
N GLY A 46 -19.56 -0.44 -9.01
CA GLY A 46 -18.58 -0.61 -7.94
C GLY A 46 -17.98 0.72 -7.52
N ASP A 47 -18.11 1.13 -6.26
CA ASP A 47 -17.66 2.43 -5.75
C ASP A 47 -16.55 2.34 -4.69
N ALA A 48 -16.28 1.14 -4.19
CA ALA A 48 -15.27 0.88 -3.17
C ALA A 48 -14.49 -0.41 -3.44
N THR A 49 -13.26 -0.45 -2.94
CA THR A 49 -12.42 -1.64 -2.89
C THR A 49 -11.47 -1.54 -1.68
N ALA A 50 -10.61 -2.53 -1.45
CA ALA A 50 -9.57 -2.45 -0.44
C ALA A 50 -8.23 -2.97 -0.96
N LEU A 51 -7.15 -2.36 -0.48
CA LEU A 51 -5.79 -2.89 -0.60
C LEU A 51 -5.38 -3.52 0.71
N VAL A 52 -4.56 -4.57 0.66
CA VAL A 52 -4.04 -5.24 1.84
C VAL A 52 -2.52 -5.23 1.77
N VAL A 53 -1.89 -4.62 2.76
CA VAL A 53 -0.44 -4.67 2.96
C VAL A 53 -0.13 -5.82 3.91
N VAL A 54 0.78 -6.70 3.48
CA VAL A 54 1.26 -7.83 4.28
C VAL A 54 2.75 -7.67 4.52
N THR A 55 3.15 -7.80 5.77
CA THR A 55 4.52 -7.64 6.23
C THR A 55 5.02 -8.91 6.91
N GLU A 56 6.22 -8.85 7.46
CA GLU A 56 6.82 -9.81 8.38
C GLU A 56 7.65 -8.99 9.37
N GLY A 57 7.56 -9.31 10.67
CA GLY A 57 8.40 -8.70 11.69
C GLY A 57 8.01 -7.28 12.14
N VAL A 58 6.78 -6.80 11.89
CA VAL A 58 6.37 -5.46 12.36
C VAL A 58 6.28 -5.41 13.89
N GLU A 59 7.11 -4.57 14.49
CA GLU A 59 7.11 -4.24 15.91
C GLU A 59 6.89 -2.74 16.15
N THR A 60 5.99 -2.41 17.08
CA THR A 60 5.65 -1.01 17.39
C THR A 60 5.65 -0.78 18.89
N PHE A 61 6.20 0.37 19.31
CA PHE A 61 6.23 0.77 20.71
C PHE A 61 4.89 1.35 21.18
N THR A 62 4.49 1.00 22.40
CA THR A 62 3.29 1.58 23.02
C THR A 62 3.42 3.10 23.15
N GLY A 63 2.41 3.84 22.72
CA GLY A 63 2.39 5.30 22.74
C GLY A 63 2.81 5.97 21.44
N TYR A 64 3.31 5.21 20.45
CA TYR A 64 3.65 5.69 19.12
C TYR A 64 2.60 5.26 18.09
N PRO A 65 2.40 6.03 17.00
CA PRO A 65 1.32 5.79 16.06
C PRO A 65 1.53 4.54 15.17
N GLY A 66 2.75 4.03 15.04
CA GLY A 66 3.09 2.91 14.17
C GLY A 66 3.40 3.33 12.74
N HIS A 67 3.69 2.38 11.86
CA HIS A 67 4.21 2.67 10.53
C HIS A 67 3.10 3.20 9.61
N LEU A 68 3.40 4.24 8.84
CA LEU A 68 2.44 4.91 7.97
C LEU A 68 2.30 4.16 6.65
N ILE A 69 1.06 3.88 6.28
CA ILE A 69 0.69 3.45 4.93
C ILE A 69 -0.09 4.58 4.28
N THR A 70 0.33 5.02 3.10
CA THR A 70 -0.36 6.04 2.30
C THR A 70 -0.69 5.46 0.93
N VAL A 71 -1.94 5.62 0.51
CA VAL A 71 -2.37 5.30 -0.85
C VAL A 71 -2.60 6.61 -1.59
N THR A 72 -1.82 6.85 -2.64
CA THR A 72 -1.86 8.09 -3.42
C THR A 72 -2.34 7.80 -4.84
N ALA A 73 -3.33 8.54 -5.33
CA ALA A 73 -3.75 8.54 -6.72
C ALA A 73 -2.97 9.58 -7.54
N TYR A 74 -2.68 9.24 -8.78
CA TYR A 74 -2.06 10.11 -9.77
C TYR A 74 -3.07 10.44 -10.86
N LEU A 75 -3.64 11.64 -10.80
CA LEU A 75 -4.66 12.11 -11.74
C LEU A 75 -4.04 13.09 -12.74
N PRO A 76 -4.39 13.06 -14.03
CA PRO A 76 -3.88 14.04 -15.00
C PRO A 76 -4.12 15.48 -14.54
N ASP A 77 -3.10 16.33 -14.63
CA ASP A 77 -3.21 17.77 -14.36
C ASP A 77 -3.79 18.48 -15.60
N PRO A 78 -5.02 19.03 -15.53
CA PRO A 78 -5.65 19.68 -16.68
C PRO A 78 -4.91 20.94 -17.14
N ALA A 79 -4.09 21.56 -16.26
CA ALA A 79 -3.27 22.72 -16.61
C ALA A 79 -1.90 22.32 -17.17
N ARG A 80 -1.46 21.07 -16.98
CA ARG A 80 -0.13 20.58 -17.38
C ARG A 80 -0.22 19.15 -17.95
N PRO A 81 -0.33 18.99 -19.28
CA PRO A 81 -0.64 17.70 -19.94
C PRO A 81 0.29 16.52 -19.67
N TYR A 82 1.50 16.76 -19.14
CA TYR A 82 2.51 15.74 -18.83
C TYR A 82 2.77 15.59 -17.32
N HIS A 83 1.89 16.13 -16.48
CA HIS A 83 1.98 16.06 -15.03
C HIS A 83 0.76 15.38 -14.43
N SER A 84 0.99 14.72 -13.30
CA SER A 84 -0.09 14.23 -12.45
C SER A 84 -0.23 15.12 -11.20
N VAL A 85 -1.46 15.28 -10.75
CA VAL A 85 -1.79 15.77 -9.40
C VAL A 85 -1.88 14.56 -8.48
N GLU A 86 -1.01 14.54 -7.48
CA GLU A 86 -1.03 13.53 -6.42
C GLU A 86 -2.17 13.82 -5.45
N THR A 87 -3.04 12.84 -5.24
CA THR A 87 -4.18 12.93 -4.31
C THR A 87 -4.14 11.76 -3.34
N VAL A 88 -3.99 12.02 -2.05
CA VAL A 88 -4.09 10.96 -1.03
C VAL A 88 -5.52 10.42 -1.02
N LEU A 89 -5.67 9.13 -1.29
CA LEU A 89 -6.96 8.42 -1.22
C LEU A 89 -7.24 7.91 0.19
N ALA A 90 -6.22 7.37 0.84
CA ALA A 90 -6.33 6.80 2.17
C ALA A 90 -4.99 6.84 2.90
N THR A 91 -5.06 6.91 4.22
CA THR A 91 -3.94 6.66 5.11
C THR A 91 -4.34 5.61 6.14
N ALA A 92 -3.39 4.78 6.55
CA ALA A 92 -3.54 3.82 7.62
C ALA A 92 -2.25 3.72 8.41
N ARG A 93 -2.33 3.15 9.61
CA ARG A 93 -1.17 2.78 10.41
C ARG A 93 -1.14 1.26 10.60
N ILE A 94 0.00 0.64 10.37
CA ILE A 94 0.24 -0.76 10.71
C ILE A 94 1.03 -0.83 12.02
N THR A 95 0.58 -1.70 12.91
CA THR A 95 1.11 -1.89 14.26
C THR A 95 1.30 -3.38 14.54
N SER A 96 1.99 -3.72 15.63
CA SER A 96 2.09 -5.13 16.08
C SER A 96 0.73 -5.79 16.30
N ALA A 97 -0.30 -5.02 16.66
CA ALA A 97 -1.66 -5.54 16.85
C ALA A 97 -2.33 -5.99 15.55
N ASP A 98 -1.87 -5.50 14.39
CA ASP A 98 -2.37 -5.89 13.07
C ASP A 98 -1.80 -7.25 12.60
N GLN A 99 -0.90 -7.88 13.39
CA GLN A 99 -0.34 -9.20 13.09
C GLN A 99 0.22 -9.30 11.66
N ASN A 100 1.01 -8.30 11.26
CA ASN A 100 1.63 -8.21 9.94
C ASN A 100 0.65 -8.14 8.75
N ARG A 101 -0.61 -7.75 8.96
CA ARG A 101 -1.60 -7.59 7.89
C ARG A 101 -2.50 -6.38 8.12
N LYS A 102 -2.42 -5.39 7.23
CA LYS A 102 -3.31 -4.21 7.26
C LYS A 102 -4.17 -4.11 6.01
N GLU A 103 -5.48 -4.02 6.22
CA GLU A 103 -6.45 -3.71 5.17
C GLU A 103 -6.74 -2.21 5.11
N ILE A 104 -6.78 -1.65 3.91
CA ILE A 104 -6.90 -0.22 3.63
C ILE A 104 -8.10 -0.03 2.69
N PRO A 105 -9.27 0.31 3.23
CA PRO A 105 -10.45 0.60 2.42
C PRO A 105 -10.24 1.85 1.55
N LEU A 106 -10.69 1.78 0.30
CA LEU A 106 -10.60 2.87 -0.68
C LEU A 106 -12.00 3.23 -1.19
N ALA A 107 -12.35 4.51 -1.08
CA ALA A 107 -13.54 5.08 -1.70
C ALA A 107 -13.19 5.64 -3.09
N LEU A 108 -13.76 5.03 -4.13
CA LEU A 108 -13.44 5.29 -5.54
C LEU A 108 -14.65 5.83 -6.33
N ALA A 109 -15.72 6.23 -5.65
CA ALA A 109 -16.85 6.91 -6.26
C ALA A 109 -16.39 8.14 -7.05
N ASN A 110 -16.91 8.32 -8.26
CA ASN A 110 -16.61 9.45 -9.16
C ASN A 110 -15.13 9.62 -9.53
N ARG A 111 -14.31 8.57 -9.37
CA ARG A 111 -12.92 8.55 -9.84
C ARG A 111 -12.83 7.93 -11.24
N PRO A 112 -11.89 8.40 -12.09
CA PRO A 112 -11.66 7.79 -13.40
C PRO A 112 -11.21 6.33 -13.27
N SER A 113 -11.34 5.59 -14.36
CA SER A 113 -10.83 4.23 -14.51
C SER A 113 -10.21 4.10 -15.91
N PRO A 114 -8.98 3.56 -16.06
CA PRO A 114 -8.09 3.11 -14.98
C PRO A 114 -7.65 4.25 -14.05
N LEU A 115 -7.38 3.91 -12.79
CA LEU A 115 -6.82 4.81 -11.78
C LEU A 115 -5.43 4.36 -11.38
N PHE A 116 -4.44 5.22 -11.60
CA PHE A 116 -3.06 4.98 -11.16
C PHE A 116 -2.91 5.34 -9.70
N VAL A 117 -2.43 4.40 -8.90
CA VAL A 117 -2.23 4.58 -7.47
C VAL A 117 -0.88 4.04 -7.03
N SER A 118 -0.29 4.59 -5.99
CA SER A 118 0.84 3.98 -5.29
C SER A 118 0.47 3.64 -3.86
N VAL A 119 1.05 2.56 -3.35
CA VAL A 119 1.01 2.21 -1.92
C VAL A 119 2.40 2.44 -1.35
N ARG A 120 2.53 3.44 -0.50
CA ARG A 120 3.77 3.73 0.24
C ARG A 120 3.65 3.22 1.67
N VAL A 121 4.62 2.41 2.09
CA VAL A 121 4.81 2.04 3.50
C VAL A 121 6.04 2.79 4.01
N ARG A 122 5.93 3.45 5.16
CA ARG A 122 6.98 4.26 5.77
C ARG A 122 7.09 3.95 7.26
N ILE A 123 8.33 3.78 7.72
CA ILE A 123 8.65 3.59 9.13
C ILE A 123 8.15 4.75 9.98
N ASP A 124 7.81 4.43 11.22
CA ASP A 124 7.44 5.43 12.20
C ASP A 124 8.72 6.10 12.70
N THR A 125 8.93 7.34 12.29
CA THR A 125 10.10 8.12 12.72
C THR A 125 9.78 9.05 13.89
N GLU A 126 8.62 8.88 14.53
CA GLU A 126 8.27 9.59 15.77
C GLU A 126 8.90 8.94 17.00
N VAL A 127 9.31 7.67 16.90
CA VAL A 127 10.13 6.98 17.91
C VAL A 127 11.54 7.58 17.95
N PRO A 128 12.25 7.51 19.10
CA PRO A 128 13.62 8.00 19.21
C PRO A 128 14.55 7.36 18.17
N PRO A 129 15.52 8.12 17.60
CA PRO A 129 16.49 7.55 16.67
C PRO A 129 17.24 6.34 17.27
N GLY A 130 17.43 5.30 16.47
CA GLY A 130 18.01 4.02 16.91
C GLY A 130 17.02 3.06 17.57
N LEU A 131 15.72 3.41 17.57
CA LEU A 131 14.60 2.51 17.90
C LEU A 131 13.65 2.36 16.72
N TYR A 132 14.11 2.60 15.49
CA TYR A 132 13.28 2.31 14.32
C TYR A 132 13.12 0.81 14.21
N ASP A 133 11.93 0.39 13.79
CA ASP A 133 11.64 -1.02 13.58
C ASP A 133 12.26 -1.50 12.27
N ASP A 134 12.71 -2.75 12.27
CA ASP A 134 13.22 -3.44 11.08
C ASP A 134 12.26 -4.56 10.69
N PHE A 135 11.53 -4.35 9.61
CA PHE A 135 10.52 -5.30 9.13
C PHE A 135 10.54 -5.45 7.61
N VAL A 136 9.86 -6.48 7.11
CA VAL A 136 9.83 -6.79 5.68
C VAL A 136 8.43 -6.58 5.11
N LEU A 137 8.31 -5.77 4.06
CA LEU A 137 7.13 -5.73 3.20
C LEU A 137 7.16 -6.96 2.26
N THR A 138 6.15 -7.83 2.36
CA THR A 138 6.15 -9.13 1.66
C THR A 138 5.13 -9.23 0.54
N ARG A 139 3.93 -8.67 0.72
CA ARG A 139 2.87 -8.69 -0.31
C ARG A 139 2.00 -7.45 -0.30
N ILE A 140 1.45 -7.15 -1.47
CA ILE A 140 0.29 -6.27 -1.63
C ILE A 140 -0.81 -7.08 -2.32
N LEU A 141 -1.98 -7.12 -1.69
CA LEU A 141 -3.16 -7.82 -2.19
C LEU A 141 -4.28 -6.82 -2.48
N HIS A 142 -5.22 -7.24 -3.31
CA HIS A 142 -6.44 -6.52 -3.62
C HIS A 142 -7.66 -7.30 -3.14
N ALA A 143 -8.46 -6.68 -2.29
CA ALA A 143 -9.72 -7.26 -1.81
C ALA A 143 -10.88 -6.48 -2.43
N SER A 144 -11.53 -7.06 -3.42
CA SER A 144 -12.71 -6.48 -4.08
C SER A 144 -13.92 -7.40 -3.94
N GLN A 145 -15.06 -6.84 -3.58
CA GLN A 145 -16.32 -7.59 -3.57
C GLN A 145 -16.79 -7.80 -5.00
N ASN A 146 -17.18 -9.03 -5.33
CA ASN A 146 -17.72 -9.40 -6.65
C ASN A 146 -16.84 -9.04 -7.86
N PHE A 147 -15.53 -8.81 -7.69
CA PHE A 147 -14.63 -8.32 -8.74
C PHE A 147 -15.09 -6.97 -9.30
N ALA A 148 -15.66 -6.10 -8.47
CA ALA A 148 -16.06 -4.76 -8.87
C ALA A 148 -14.87 -3.93 -9.40
N PHE A 149 -13.68 -4.23 -8.89
CA PHE A 149 -12.41 -3.73 -9.37
C PHE A 149 -11.45 -4.90 -9.67
N VAL A 150 -10.46 -4.63 -10.50
CA VAL A 150 -9.26 -5.45 -10.72
C VAL A 150 -8.04 -4.58 -10.46
N ALA A 151 -6.97 -5.17 -9.91
CA ALA A 151 -5.74 -4.44 -9.63
C ALA A 151 -4.53 -5.15 -10.24
N SER A 152 -3.59 -4.37 -10.77
CA SER A 152 -2.35 -4.89 -11.35
C SER A 152 -1.14 -4.06 -10.91
N LEU A 153 0.03 -4.70 -10.85
CA LEU A 153 1.30 -4.04 -10.53
C LEU A 153 1.74 -3.11 -11.66
N GLY A 154 2.14 -1.88 -11.34
CA GLY A 154 2.63 -0.88 -12.29
C GLY A 154 1.54 0.02 -12.86
N PHE A 155 1.95 1.10 -13.55
CA PHE A 155 1.05 1.97 -14.32
C PHE A 155 0.98 1.46 -15.75
N HIS A 156 -0.21 1.04 -16.18
CA HIS A 156 -0.47 0.55 -17.54
C HIS A 156 -1.48 1.43 -18.25
N ILE A 157 -1.25 1.69 -19.54
CA ILE A 157 -2.11 2.51 -20.40
C ILE A 157 -2.82 1.60 -21.41
#